data_AF-A0A1I4VQE6-F1
#
_entry.id   AF-A0A1I4VQE6-F1
#
_cell.length_a   1.000
_cell.length_b   1.000
_cell.length_c   1.000
_cell.angle_alpha   90.00
_cell.angle_beta   90.00
_cell.angle_gamma   90.00
#
_symmetry.space_group_name_H-M   'P 1'
#
loop_
_entity.id
_entity.type
_entity.pdbx_description
1 polymer ?
#
loop_
_entity_poly.entity_id
_entity_poly.type
_entity_poly.pdbx_seq_one_letter_code
_entity_poly.pdbx_strand_id
1 'polypeptide(L)'
;MTLLGDAAHPMHPMGSNGAGQAILDATSLSGHLAQCSDPAEALLTYQDDRLAATSEIVLRNRRGGPENVIDEVERSDPNGFSHIDDVIDPATLEAVIAGYAQASGASQQQVNDPPR
;
A
#
# COMPACT_ATOMS: atom_id res chain seq x y z
N MET A 1 23.58 7.64 1.45
CA MET A 1 22.48 7.93 2.38
C MET A 1 21.18 7.59 1.68
N THR A 2 20.17 7.08 2.38
CA THR A 2 18.84 6.78 1.84
C THR A 2 17.74 7.20 2.82
N LEU A 3 16.48 7.12 2.43
CA LEU A 3 15.29 7.44 3.24
C LEU A 3 14.38 6.20 3.36
N LEU A 4 13.58 6.14 4.43
CA LEU A 4 12.65 5.04 4.72
C LEU A 4 11.40 5.59 5.42
N GLY A 5 10.24 4.95 5.21
CA GLY A 5 8.99 5.31 5.87
C GLY A 5 8.54 6.73 5.51
N ASP A 6 7.92 7.45 6.45
CA ASP A 6 7.39 8.80 6.22
C ASP A 6 8.46 9.82 5.78
N ALA A 7 9.75 9.57 6.04
CA ALA A 7 10.82 10.41 5.50
C ALA A 7 10.98 10.25 3.98
N ALA A 8 10.63 9.09 3.42
CA ALA A 8 10.70 8.79 2.00
C ALA A 8 9.34 8.99 1.30
N HIS A 9 8.26 8.53 1.90
CA HIS A 9 6.95 8.41 1.25
C HIS A 9 5.79 8.69 2.23
N PRO A 10 5.62 9.94 2.70
CA PRO A 10 4.51 10.27 3.59
C PRO A 10 3.16 10.01 2.90
N MET A 11 2.27 9.27 3.59
CA MET A 11 0.98 8.82 3.06
C MET A 11 -0.19 9.29 3.91
N HIS A 12 -1.39 9.36 3.33
CA HIS A 12 -2.62 9.50 4.13
C HIS A 12 -2.77 8.29 5.07
N PRO A 13 -3.27 8.48 6.32
CA PRO A 13 -3.38 7.43 7.32
C PRO A 13 -4.56 6.49 7.04
N MET A 14 -4.48 5.77 5.92
CA MET A 14 -5.53 4.87 5.40
C MET A 14 -5.00 3.43 5.38
N GLY A 15 -5.78 2.48 5.89
CA GLY A 15 -5.48 1.04 5.79
C GLY A 15 -4.08 0.60 6.27
N SER A 16 -3.50 1.30 7.25
CA SER A 16 -2.14 1.04 7.79
C SER A 16 -0.99 1.14 6.78
N ASN A 17 -1.21 1.81 5.64
CA ASN A 17 -0.22 1.92 4.56
C ASN A 17 1.17 2.38 4.99
N GLY A 18 1.25 3.52 5.70
CA GLY A 18 2.55 4.11 6.06
C GLY A 18 3.40 3.15 6.88
N ALA A 19 2.79 2.56 7.92
CA ALA A 19 3.44 1.56 8.76
C ALA A 19 3.79 0.29 7.98
N GLY A 20 2.87 -0.22 7.15
CA GLY A 20 3.09 -1.41 6.32
C GLY A 20 4.25 -1.23 5.34
N GLN A 21 4.30 -0.09 4.64
CA GLN A 21 5.39 0.22 3.72
C GLN A 21 6.72 0.43 4.44
N ALA A 22 6.73 1.07 5.61
CA ALA A 22 7.94 1.23 6.41
C ALA A 22 8.51 -0.13 6.88
N ILE A 23 7.65 -1.11 7.18
CA ILE A 23 8.08 -2.49 7.51
C ILE A 23 8.70 -3.16 6.28
N LEU A 24 8.04 -3.08 5.12
CA LEU A 24 8.56 -3.65 3.88
C LEU A 24 9.88 -3.00 3.45
N ASP A 25 10.03 -1.69 3.66
CA ASP A 25 11.29 -0.99 3.44
C ASP A 25 12.40 -1.53 4.34
N ALA A 26 12.13 -1.75 5.62
CA ALA A 26 13.11 -2.28 6.56
C ALA A 26 13.58 -3.67 6.15
N THR A 27 12.66 -4.53 5.70
CA THR A 27 12.98 -5.85 5.15
C THR A 27 13.86 -5.73 3.89
N SER A 28 13.44 -4.95 2.89
CA SER A 28 14.20 -4.76 1.63
C SER A 28 15.60 -4.19 1.89
N LEU A 29 15.70 -3.13 2.70
CA LEU A 29 16.97 -2.52 3.09
C LEU A 29 17.90 -3.52 3.78
N SER A 30 17.37 -4.31 4.73
CA SER A 30 18.17 -5.32 5.43
C SER A 30 18.65 -6.43 4.48
N GLY A 31 17.82 -6.84 3.52
CA GLY A 31 18.16 -7.84 2.52
C GLY A 31 19.29 -7.36 1.60
N HIS A 32 19.19 -6.14 1.07
CA HIS A 32 20.23 -5.56 0.23
C HIS A 32 21.54 -5.35 1.00
N LEU A 33 21.48 -4.87 2.24
CA LEU A 33 22.67 -4.72 3.10
C LEU A 33 23.35 -6.07 3.41
N ALA A 34 22.60 -7.16 3.48
CA ALA A 34 23.15 -8.49 3.73
C ALA A 34 23.79 -9.12 2.48
N GLN A 35 23.35 -8.74 1.28
CA GLN A 35 23.79 -9.35 0.02
C GLN A 35 24.91 -8.55 -0.68
N CYS A 36 24.91 -7.23 -0.54
CA CYS A 36 25.89 -6.34 -1.17
C CYS A 36 27.14 -6.17 -0.30
N SER A 37 28.31 -6.16 -0.91
CA SER A 37 29.59 -5.87 -0.21
C SER A 37 29.83 -4.38 -0.03
N ASP A 38 29.33 -3.55 -0.95
CA ASP A 38 29.39 -2.09 -0.84
C ASP A 38 28.07 -1.55 -0.24
N PRO A 39 28.12 -0.88 0.93
CA PRO A 39 26.94 -0.23 1.49
C PRO A 39 26.31 0.80 0.56
N ALA A 40 27.09 1.53 -0.25
CA ALA A 40 26.52 2.54 -1.15
C ALA A 40 25.65 1.90 -2.24
N GLU A 41 26.12 0.79 -2.82
CA GLU A 41 25.37 -0.04 -3.76
C GLU A 41 24.09 -0.61 -3.11
N ALA A 42 24.20 -1.14 -1.89
CA ALA A 42 23.04 -1.69 -1.16
C ALA A 42 21.92 -0.65 -1.00
N LEU A 43 22.28 0.58 -0.62
CA LEU A 43 21.34 1.67 -0.40
C LEU A 43 20.67 2.14 -1.71
N LEU A 44 21.40 2.12 -2.83
CA LEU A 44 20.86 2.46 -4.15
C LEU A 44 19.89 1.39 -4.64
N THR A 45 20.27 0.12 -4.54
CA THR A 45 19.40 -0.99 -4.97
C THR A 45 18.11 -1.04 -4.17
N TYR A 46 18.18 -0.83 -2.84
CA TYR A 46 16.99 -0.66 -1.99
C TYR A 46 16.09 0.48 -2.46
N GLN A 47 16.68 1.64 -2.77
CA GLN A 47 15.89 2.79 -3.23
C GLN A 47 15.18 2.48 -4.54
N ASP A 48 15.88 1.88 -5.50
CA ASP A 48 15.35 1.57 -6.82
C ASP A 48 14.23 0.51 -6.75
N ASP A 49 14.34 -0.47 -5.85
CA ASP A 49 13.30 -1.47 -5.57
C ASP A 49 12.02 -0.83 -5.00
N ARG A 50 12.17 0.10 -4.05
CA ARG A 50 11.04 0.59 -3.23
C ARG A 50 10.39 1.87 -3.77
N LEU A 51 11.11 2.71 -4.50
CA LEU A 51 10.66 4.05 -4.87
C LEU A 51 9.42 4.03 -5.77
N ALA A 52 9.38 3.16 -6.79
CA ALA A 52 8.27 3.12 -7.73
C ALA A 52 6.96 2.67 -7.05
N ALA A 53 7.00 1.57 -6.28
CA ALA A 53 5.83 1.02 -5.61
C ALA A 53 5.25 2.00 -4.57
N THR A 54 6.10 2.58 -3.72
CA THR A 54 5.65 3.51 -2.67
C THR A 54 5.13 4.82 -3.25
N SER A 55 5.72 5.33 -4.33
CA SER A 55 5.22 6.51 -5.05
C SER A 55 3.84 6.29 -5.65
N GLU A 56 3.60 5.10 -6.23
CA GLU A 56 2.28 4.77 -6.77
C GLU A 56 1.21 4.76 -5.67
N ILE A 57 1.51 4.17 -4.52
CA ILE A 57 0.59 4.15 -3.37
C ILE A 57 0.27 5.57 -2.91
N VAL A 58 1.27 6.45 -2.78
CA VAL A 58 1.05 7.87 -2.43
C VAL A 58 0.09 8.53 -3.41
N LEU A 59 0.27 8.32 -4.72
CA LEU A 59 -0.59 8.88 -5.74
C LEU A 59 -2.01 8.28 -5.72
N ARG A 60 -2.15 6.98 -5.47
CA ARG A 60 -3.47 6.33 -5.30
C ARG A 60 -4.21 6.87 -4.08
N ASN A 61 -3.51 7.08 -2.96
CA ASN A 61 -4.11 7.61 -1.73
C ASN A 61 -4.66 9.03 -1.94
N ARG A 62 -4.00 9.87 -2.75
CA ARG A 62 -4.51 11.21 -3.08
C ARG A 62 -5.80 11.20 -3.89
N ARG A 63 -6.11 10.08 -4.55
CA ARG A 63 -7.37 9.88 -5.27
C ARG A 63 -8.41 9.16 -4.42
N GLY A 64 -8.20 9.07 -3.10
CA GLY A 64 -9.10 8.46 -2.11
C GLY A 64 -8.73 7.04 -1.68
N GLY A 65 -7.78 6.37 -2.36
CA GLY A 65 -7.28 5.06 -1.94
C GLY A 65 -8.39 3.99 -1.85
N PRO A 66 -8.35 3.10 -0.83
CA PRO A 66 -9.35 2.04 -0.67
C PRO A 66 -10.67 2.56 -0.08
N GLU A 67 -10.62 3.75 0.52
CA GLU A 67 -11.72 4.32 1.30
C GLU A 67 -12.69 5.10 0.43
N ASN A 68 -12.36 5.30 -0.85
CA ASN A 68 -13.33 5.75 -1.87
C ASN A 68 -14.63 4.94 -1.86
N VAL A 69 -14.57 3.67 -1.43
CA VAL A 69 -15.78 2.85 -1.32
C VAL A 69 -16.72 3.34 -0.21
N ILE A 70 -16.17 3.91 0.87
CA ILE A 70 -16.95 4.56 1.93
C ILE A 70 -17.59 5.83 1.39
N ASP A 71 -16.82 6.67 0.72
CA ASP A 71 -17.32 7.91 0.11
C ASP A 71 -18.44 7.63 -0.91
N GLU A 72 -18.31 6.56 -1.70
CA GLU A 72 -19.30 6.16 -2.70
C GLU A 72 -20.60 5.64 -2.06
N VAL A 73 -20.48 4.86 -0.99
CA VAL A 73 -21.62 4.37 -0.21
C VAL A 73 -22.35 5.53 0.46
N GLU A 74 -21.62 6.44 1.10
CA GLU A 74 -22.19 7.64 1.74
C GLU A 74 -22.91 8.54 0.73
N ARG A 75 -22.34 8.70 -0.47
CA ARG A 75 -22.96 9.47 -1.56
C ARG A 75 -24.25 8.82 -2.08
N SER A 76 -24.32 7.50 -2.09
CA SER A 76 -25.45 6.75 -2.66
C SER A 76 -26.65 6.71 -1.71
N ASP A 77 -26.42 6.53 -0.41
CA ASP A 77 -27.48 6.57 0.60
C ASP A 77 -27.08 7.39 1.85
N PRO A 78 -27.23 8.72 1.79
CA PRO A 78 -26.80 9.61 2.87
C PRO A 78 -27.66 9.49 4.14
N ASN A 79 -28.81 8.79 4.09
CA ASN A 79 -29.65 8.54 5.27
C ASN A 79 -29.41 7.15 5.87
N GLY A 80 -28.46 6.40 5.32
CA GLY A 80 -28.10 5.05 5.74
C GLY A 80 -28.95 3.97 5.07
N PHE A 81 -28.45 2.73 5.13
CA PHE A 81 -29.02 1.55 4.47
C PHE A 81 -29.19 0.40 5.46
N SER A 82 -30.02 -0.58 5.12
CA SER A 82 -30.19 -1.80 5.95
C SER A 82 -29.19 -2.88 5.58
N HIS A 83 -28.91 -3.05 4.28
CA HIS A 83 -27.91 -3.98 3.75
C HIS A 83 -26.95 -3.28 2.79
N ILE A 84 -25.66 -3.60 2.89
CA ILE A 84 -24.63 -2.99 2.03
C ILE A 84 -24.83 -3.31 0.55
N ASP A 85 -25.38 -4.50 0.26
CA ASP A 85 -25.68 -4.95 -1.09
C ASP A 85 -26.79 -4.13 -1.76
N ASP A 86 -27.56 -3.36 -0.98
CA ASP A 86 -28.59 -2.45 -1.51
C ASP A 86 -27.97 -1.18 -2.13
N VAL A 87 -26.73 -0.85 -1.79
CA VAL A 87 -26.06 0.41 -2.15
C VAL A 87 -24.78 0.23 -2.95
N ILE A 88 -24.14 -0.93 -2.87
CA ILE A 88 -22.96 -1.27 -3.69
C ILE A 88 -22.98 -2.74 -4.07
N ASP A 89 -22.65 -3.03 -5.34
CA ASP A 89 -22.48 -4.39 -5.82
C ASP A 89 -21.28 -5.06 -5.09
N PRO A 90 -21.48 -6.25 -4.47
CA PRO A 90 -20.42 -6.97 -3.77
C PRO A 90 -19.16 -7.19 -4.62
N ALA A 91 -19.33 -7.47 -5.92
CA ALA A 91 -18.20 -7.68 -6.81
C ALA A 91 -17.38 -6.40 -7.03
N THR A 92 -18.03 -5.24 -7.01
CA THR A 92 -17.37 -3.93 -7.10
C THR A 92 -16.56 -3.64 -5.83
N LEU A 93 -17.15 -3.89 -4.65
CA LEU A 93 -16.45 -3.75 -3.37
C LEU A 93 -15.20 -4.64 -3.29
N GLU A 94 -15.34 -5.91 -3.67
CA GLU A 94 -14.23 -6.87 -3.69
C GLU A 94 -13.11 -6.42 -4.64
N ALA A 95 -13.45 -5.95 -5.84
CA ALA A 95 -12.48 -5.47 -6.82
C ALA A 95 -11.66 -4.27 -6.29
N VAL A 96 -12.30 -3.33 -5.58
CA VAL A 96 -11.62 -2.18 -4.97
C VAL A 96 -10.65 -2.64 -3.89
N ILE A 97 -11.10 -3.52 -2.97
CA ILE A 97 -10.28 -4.03 -1.87
C ILE A 97 -9.09 -4.84 -2.42
N ALA A 98 -9.34 -5.78 -3.33
CA ALA A 98 -8.31 -6.64 -3.91
C ALA A 98 -7.28 -5.84 -4.71
N GLY A 99 -7.73 -4.90 -5.55
CA GLY A 99 -6.86 -4.06 -6.35
C GLY A 99 -5.95 -3.16 -5.51
N TYR A 100 -6.44 -2.71 -4.35
CA TYR A 100 -5.65 -1.95 -3.41
C TYR A 100 -4.67 -2.81 -2.62
N ALA A 101 -5.12 -3.96 -2.09
CA ALA A 101 -4.26 -4.90 -1.35
C ALA A 101 -3.08 -5.38 -2.20
N GLN A 102 -3.28 -5.62 -3.49
CA GLN A 102 -2.18 -5.94 -4.42
C GLN A 102 -1.17 -4.80 -4.54
N ALA A 103 -1.65 -3.57 -4.69
CA ALA A 103 -0.78 -2.41 -4.86
C ALA A 103 0.00 -2.05 -3.58
N SER A 104 -0.59 -2.27 -2.40
CA SER A 104 0.08 -2.04 -1.12
C SER A 104 0.95 -3.23 -0.66
N GLY A 105 1.02 -4.32 -1.43
CA GLY A 105 1.76 -5.52 -1.02
C GLY A 105 1.11 -6.31 0.11
N ALA A 106 -0.17 -6.03 0.40
CA ALA A 106 -0.95 -6.65 1.47
C ALA A 106 -1.86 -7.78 0.98
N SER A 107 -1.74 -8.21 -0.28
CA SER A 107 -2.50 -9.37 -0.74
C SER A 107 -2.07 -10.63 0.02
N GLN A 108 -3.02 -11.54 0.23
CA GLN A 108 -2.78 -12.76 1.00
C GLN A 108 -1.58 -13.56 0.48
N GLN A 109 -1.40 -13.62 -0.84
CA GLN A 109 -0.26 -14.30 -1.46
C GLN A 109 1.06 -13.59 -1.14
N GLN A 110 1.12 -12.26 -1.25
CA GLN A 110 2.35 -11.49 -0.97
C GLN A 110 2.76 -11.56 0.51
N VAL A 111 1.79 -11.67 1.41
CA VAL A 111 2.04 -11.79 2.85
C VAL A 111 2.47 -13.21 3.24
N ASN A 112 1.82 -14.23 2.70
CA ASN A 112 2.11 -15.62 3.05
C ASN A 112 3.37 -16.15 2.35
N ASP A 113 3.64 -15.67 1.14
CA ASP A 113 4.78 -16.09 0.31
C ASP A 113 5.60 -14.86 -0.14
N PRO A 114 6.23 -14.13 0.79
CA PRO A 114 7.01 -12.95 0.45
C PRO A 114 8.21 -13.33 -0.43
N PRO A 115 8.58 -12.52 -1.45
CA PRO A 115 9.78 -12.74 -2.24
C PRO A 115 11.02 -12.75 -1.32
N ARG A 116 11.91 -13.72 -1.55
CA ARG A 116 13.12 -13.95 -0.76
C ARG A 116 14.32 -13.17 -1.27
#